data_AF-A0A4S3K9Z9-F1
#
_entry.id   AF-A0A4S3K9Z9-F1
#
_cell.length_a   1.000
_cell.length_b   1.000
_cell.length_c   1.000
_cell.angle_alpha   90.00
_cell.angle_beta   90.00
_cell.angle_gamma   90.00
#
_symmetry.space_group_name_H-M   'P 1'
#
loop_
_entity.id
_entity.type
_entity.pdbx_description
1 polymer ?
#
loop_
_entity_poly.entity_id
_entity_poly.type
_entity_poly.pdbx_seq_one_letter_code
_entity_poly.pdbx_strand_id
1 'polypeptide(L)'
;MLQSVLTATFNLLFFRAGPQDFPYDPRLTGWLLPLAALSNYFVLQLALPAILAAAIGLAMVIALSFTTRLYLRSRKLEARYMQTLHALLAVSSVLTLALALPFSEIAPQLEKFAAMNPGATEPMPELQFPAWAGFTMNLLNIWNFAVNVHIYRQSGNASLAGGVLVTMLIAFAVLMFVLFFASFVAALFGGSPTPG
;
A
#
# COMPACT_ATOMS: atom_id res chain seq x y z
N MET A 1 -9.01 -3.29 -23.37
CA MET A 1 -8.09 -2.60 -22.43
C MET A 1 -8.18 -3.16 -21.01
N LEU A 2 -9.37 -3.41 -20.45
CA LEU A 2 -9.48 -4.05 -19.13
C LEU A 2 -8.80 -5.43 -19.07
N GLN A 3 -9.06 -6.29 -20.07
CA GLN A 3 -8.45 -7.61 -20.15
C GLN A 3 -6.91 -7.54 -20.16
N SER A 4 -6.31 -6.63 -20.92
CA SER A 4 -4.84 -6.47 -20.97
C SER A 4 -4.28 -5.99 -19.63
N VAL A 5 -4.98 -5.09 -18.93
CA VAL A 5 -4.60 -4.64 -17.57
C VAL A 5 -4.65 -5.80 -16.58
N LEU A 6 -5.73 -6.60 -16.60
CA LEU A 6 -5.88 -7.76 -15.72
C LEU A 6 -4.78 -8.80 -15.98
N THR A 7 -4.57 -9.18 -17.25
CA THR A 7 -3.52 -10.15 -17.62
C THR A 7 -2.14 -9.65 -17.21
N ALA A 8 -1.82 -8.37 -17.45
CA ALA A 8 -0.54 -7.79 -17.03
C ALA A 8 -0.38 -7.81 -15.50
N THR A 9 -1.45 -7.49 -14.75
CA THR A 9 -1.46 -7.52 -13.29
C THR A 9 -1.22 -8.93 -12.76
N PHE A 10 -1.91 -9.94 -13.30
CA PHE A 10 -1.68 -11.33 -12.92
C PHE A 10 -0.25 -11.80 -13.26
N ASN A 11 0.25 -11.46 -14.45
CA ASN A 11 1.61 -11.82 -14.83
C ASN A 11 2.65 -11.17 -13.89
N LEU A 12 2.43 -9.92 -13.46
CA LEU A 12 3.27 -9.26 -12.45
C LEU A 12 3.20 -9.95 -11.08
N LEU A 13 1.99 -10.27 -10.62
CA LEU A 13 1.78 -10.98 -9.35
C LEU A 13 2.49 -12.33 -9.28
N PHE A 14 2.68 -13.00 -10.42
CA PHE A 14 3.39 -14.27 -10.54
C PHE A 14 4.82 -14.13 -11.12
N PHE A 15 5.38 -12.91 -11.16
CA PHE A 15 6.74 -12.63 -11.65
C PHE A 15 7.00 -13.03 -13.12
N ARG A 16 5.95 -13.17 -13.94
CA ARG A 16 6.02 -13.58 -15.35
C ARG A 16 6.21 -12.41 -16.34
N ALA A 17 6.00 -11.18 -15.88
CA ALA A 17 6.13 -9.97 -16.69
C ALA A 17 6.86 -8.87 -15.91
N GLY A 18 7.35 -7.85 -16.61
CA GLY A 18 7.85 -6.61 -16.02
C GLY A 18 6.83 -5.47 -16.11
N PRO A 19 7.06 -4.36 -15.41
CA PRO A 19 6.19 -3.18 -15.49
C PRO A 19 6.10 -2.61 -16.91
N GLN A 20 7.13 -2.82 -17.75
CA GLN A 20 7.12 -2.41 -19.16
C GLN A 20 6.07 -3.13 -20.02
N ASP A 21 5.56 -4.28 -19.57
CA ASP A 21 4.52 -5.04 -20.27
C ASP A 21 3.11 -4.51 -19.95
N PHE A 22 3.00 -3.55 -19.02
CA PHE A 22 1.75 -2.89 -18.70
C PHE A 22 1.36 -1.91 -19.82
N PRO A 23 0.08 -1.86 -20.27
CA PRO A 23 -0.32 -1.00 -21.38
C PRO A 23 -0.05 0.48 -21.09
N TYR A 24 0.63 1.15 -22.01
CA TYR A 24 0.81 2.61 -21.93
C TYR A 24 -0.45 3.31 -22.40
N ASP A 25 -1.24 3.82 -21.45
CA ASP A 25 -2.36 4.72 -21.72
C ASP A 25 -2.52 5.71 -20.55
N PRO A 26 -2.26 7.02 -20.76
CA PRO A 26 -2.41 8.04 -19.73
C PRO A 26 -3.80 8.08 -19.08
N ARG A 27 -4.85 7.63 -19.79
CA ARG A 27 -6.23 7.58 -19.27
C ARG A 27 -6.39 6.56 -18.15
N LEU A 28 -5.55 5.53 -18.09
CA LEU A 28 -5.58 4.52 -17.02
C LEU A 28 -5.26 5.12 -15.65
N THR A 29 -4.48 6.20 -15.60
CA THR A 29 -4.20 6.93 -14.35
C THR A 29 -5.49 7.39 -13.68
N GLY A 30 -6.48 7.85 -14.47
CA GLY A 30 -7.78 8.30 -13.97
C GLY A 30 -8.62 7.18 -13.33
N TRP A 31 -8.32 5.92 -13.62
CA TRP A 31 -9.02 4.76 -13.06
C TRP A 31 -8.22 4.06 -11.96
N LEU A 32 -6.91 3.90 -12.16
CA LEU A 32 -6.05 3.17 -11.22
C LEU A 32 -5.76 3.97 -9.95
N LEU A 33 -5.65 5.30 -10.03
CA LEU A 33 -5.48 6.14 -8.83
C LEU A 33 -6.69 6.02 -7.87
N PRO A 34 -7.94 6.27 -8.29
CA PRO A 34 -9.07 6.13 -7.40
C PRO A 34 -9.27 4.67 -6.96
N LEU A 35 -9.02 3.68 -7.82
CA LEU A 35 -9.10 2.28 -7.43
C LEU A 35 -8.13 1.94 -6.29
N ALA A 36 -6.88 2.38 -6.37
CA ALA A 36 -5.89 2.15 -5.31
C ALA A 36 -6.25 2.90 -4.03
N ALA A 37 -6.71 4.15 -4.14
CA ALA A 37 -7.14 4.93 -2.98
C ALA A 37 -8.36 4.30 -2.29
N LEU A 38 -9.35 3.87 -3.08
CA LEU A 38 -10.54 3.17 -2.59
C LEU A 38 -10.18 1.83 -1.96
N SER A 39 -9.27 1.06 -2.57
CA SER A 39 -8.82 -0.22 -2.02
C SER A 39 -8.21 -0.04 -0.62
N ASN A 40 -7.35 0.97 -0.45
CA ASN A 40 -6.79 1.30 0.85
C ASN A 40 -7.88 1.78 1.83
N TYR A 41 -8.78 2.67 1.39
CA TYR A 41 -9.91 3.13 2.20
C TYR A 41 -10.76 1.96 2.70
N PHE A 42 -11.17 1.04 1.83
CA PHE A 42 -12.05 -0.08 2.17
C PHE A 42 -11.46 -1.00 3.25
N VAL A 43 -10.14 -1.20 3.24
CA VAL A 43 -9.45 -2.02 4.25
C VAL A 43 -9.25 -1.21 5.54
N LEU A 44 -8.77 0.02 5.42
CA LEU A 44 -8.42 0.85 6.59
C LEU A 44 -9.64 1.29 7.40
N GLN A 45 -10.78 1.53 6.76
CA GLN A 45 -12.01 1.90 7.46
C GLN A 45 -12.53 0.80 8.40
N LEU A 46 -12.02 -0.44 8.28
CA LEU A 46 -12.37 -1.53 9.18
C LEU A 46 -11.81 -1.31 10.59
N ALA A 47 -10.73 -0.52 10.72
CA ALA A 47 -10.06 -0.27 12.00
C ALA A 47 -9.88 1.21 12.35
N LEU A 48 -10.25 2.12 11.44
CA LEU A 48 -10.04 3.56 11.58
C LEU A 48 -11.30 4.35 11.22
N PRO A 49 -11.51 5.56 11.80
CA PRO A 49 -12.57 6.45 11.36
C PRO A 49 -12.48 6.75 9.85
N ALA A 50 -13.64 6.81 9.18
CA ALA A 50 -13.72 6.93 7.72
C ALA A 50 -12.89 8.10 7.13
N ILE A 51 -12.90 9.27 7.80
CA ILE A 51 -12.12 10.44 7.36
C ILE A 51 -10.62 10.15 7.40
N LEU A 52 -10.13 9.51 8.46
CA LEU A 52 -8.72 9.18 8.62
C LEU A 52 -8.32 8.07 7.64
N ALA A 53 -9.16 7.06 7.45
CA ALA A 53 -8.95 6.00 6.46
C ALA A 53 -8.84 6.57 5.04
N ALA A 54 -9.73 7.52 4.67
CA ALA A 54 -9.70 8.18 3.36
C ALA A 54 -8.43 9.02 3.18
N ALA A 55 -8.06 9.79 4.21
CA ALA A 55 -6.84 10.57 4.22
C ALA A 55 -5.57 9.72 4.04
N ILE A 56 -5.45 8.62 4.79
CA ILE A 56 -4.31 7.70 4.68
C ILE A 56 -4.30 7.02 3.31
N GLY A 57 -5.46 6.57 2.80
CA GLY A 57 -5.56 5.95 1.48
C GLY A 57 -5.09 6.88 0.36
N LEU A 58 -5.45 8.17 0.42
CA LEU A 58 -4.95 9.19 -0.51
C LEU A 58 -3.44 9.43 -0.33
N ALA A 59 -2.98 9.56 0.91
CA ALA A 59 -1.57 9.78 1.22
C ALA A 59 -0.67 8.66 0.67
N MET A 60 -1.09 7.40 0.79
CA MET A 60 -0.37 6.25 0.25
C MET A 60 -0.19 6.35 -1.27
N VAL A 61 -1.26 6.68 -1.99
CA VAL A 61 -1.23 6.78 -3.46
C VAL A 61 -0.39 7.98 -3.92
N ILE A 62 -0.48 9.12 -3.23
CA ILE A 62 0.34 10.31 -3.51
C ILE A 62 1.82 10.01 -3.27
N ALA A 63 2.15 9.44 -2.11
CA ALA A 63 3.51 9.09 -1.75
C ALA A 63 4.11 8.08 -2.72
N LEU A 64 3.37 7.03 -3.08
CA LEU A 64 3.80 6.02 -4.05
C LEU A 64 4.07 6.65 -5.42
N SER A 65 3.20 7.53 -5.89
CA SER A 65 3.36 8.23 -7.18
C SER A 65 4.61 9.12 -7.17
N PHE A 66 4.77 9.93 -6.12
CA PHE A 66 5.88 10.86 -5.98
C PHE A 66 7.23 10.12 -5.87
N THR A 67 7.32 9.13 -4.97
CA THR A 67 8.55 8.35 -4.75
C THR A 67 8.94 7.54 -5.99
N THR A 68 7.98 6.94 -6.70
CA THR A 68 8.23 6.23 -7.96
C THR A 68 8.78 7.17 -9.03
N ARG A 69 8.22 8.39 -9.14
CA ARG A 69 8.72 9.40 -10.07
C ARG A 69 10.15 9.82 -9.73
N LEU A 70 10.42 10.08 -8.45
CA LEU A 70 11.75 10.49 -7.98
C LEU A 70 12.79 9.39 -8.24
N TYR A 71 12.43 8.13 -7.96
CA TYR A 71 13.28 6.98 -8.25
C TYR A 71 13.64 6.92 -9.74
N LEU A 72 12.65 6.89 -10.63
CA LEU A 72 12.91 6.79 -12.07
C LEU A 72 13.65 8.01 -12.62
N ARG A 73 13.37 9.20 -12.10
CA ARG A 73 14.11 10.43 -12.42
C ARG A 73 15.58 10.34 -12.04
N SER A 74 15.90 9.87 -10.84
CA SER A 74 17.30 9.66 -10.41
C SER A 74 18.05 8.64 -11.27
N ARG A 75 17.31 7.73 -11.92
CA ARG A 75 17.84 6.72 -12.85
C ARG A 75 17.79 7.16 -14.33
N LYS A 76 17.28 8.36 -14.63
CA LYS A 76 17.04 8.86 -16.00
C LYS A 76 16.12 7.97 -16.85
N LEU A 77 15.15 7.31 -16.21
CA LEU A 77 14.20 6.38 -16.82
C LEU A 77 12.74 6.88 -16.70
N GLU A 78 12.53 8.19 -16.75
CA GLU A 78 11.21 8.82 -16.59
C GLU A 78 10.18 8.34 -17.63
N ALA A 79 10.62 7.95 -18.82
CA ALA A 79 9.74 7.39 -19.86
C ALA A 79 8.97 6.14 -19.39
N ARG A 80 9.50 5.40 -18.40
CA ARG A 80 8.87 4.21 -17.82
C ARG A 80 7.90 4.52 -16.68
N TYR A 81 7.74 5.79 -16.32
CA TYR A 81 6.98 6.20 -15.13
C TYR A 81 5.53 5.73 -15.16
N MET A 82 4.80 5.98 -16.25
CA MET A 82 3.37 5.65 -16.33
C MET A 82 3.14 4.15 -16.17
N GLN A 83 3.86 3.32 -16.92
CA GLN A 83 3.71 1.87 -16.87
C GLN A 83 4.10 1.31 -15.49
N THR A 84 5.19 1.83 -14.89
CA THR A 84 5.63 1.44 -13.54
C THR A 84 4.60 1.83 -12.49
N LEU A 85 4.08 3.05 -12.54
CA LEU A 85 3.05 3.52 -11.63
C LEU A 85 1.77 2.69 -11.78
N HIS A 86 1.32 2.45 -13.01
CA HIS A 86 0.10 1.66 -13.25
C HIS A 86 0.25 0.22 -12.75
N ALA A 87 1.41 -0.40 -12.97
CA ALA A 87 1.73 -1.71 -12.42
C ALA A 87 1.66 -1.72 -10.87
N LEU A 88 2.28 -0.75 -10.21
CA LEU A 88 2.27 -0.62 -8.75
C LEU A 88 0.85 -0.39 -8.21
N LEU A 89 0.06 0.50 -8.84
CA LEU A 89 -1.31 0.79 -8.42
C LEU A 89 -2.23 -0.44 -8.60
N ALA A 90 -2.11 -1.16 -9.72
CA ALA A 90 -2.94 -2.32 -9.99
C ALA A 90 -2.62 -3.49 -9.05
N VAL A 91 -1.33 -3.82 -8.88
CA VAL A 91 -0.88 -4.87 -7.97
C VAL A 91 -1.22 -4.54 -6.52
N SER A 92 -0.94 -3.31 -6.08
CA SER A 92 -1.26 -2.90 -4.71
C SER A 92 -2.76 -2.93 -4.44
N SER A 93 -3.60 -2.52 -5.39
CA SER A 93 -5.07 -2.63 -5.24
C SER A 93 -5.51 -4.08 -5.02
N VAL A 94 -5.00 -5.03 -5.82
CA VAL A 94 -5.35 -6.45 -5.68
C VAL A 94 -4.90 -7.00 -4.33
N LEU A 95 -3.64 -6.75 -3.94
CA LEU A 95 -3.09 -7.29 -2.69
C LEU A 95 -3.70 -6.63 -1.45
N THR A 96 -3.97 -5.33 -1.50
CA THR A 96 -4.68 -4.62 -0.42
C THR A 96 -6.10 -5.17 -0.28
N LEU A 97 -6.86 -5.33 -1.36
CA LEU A 97 -8.20 -5.93 -1.26
C LEU A 97 -8.15 -7.38 -0.77
N ALA A 98 -7.11 -8.16 -1.12
CA ALA A 98 -6.92 -9.50 -0.59
C ALA A 98 -6.66 -9.50 0.93
N LEU A 99 -6.04 -8.44 1.48
CA LEU A 99 -5.88 -8.24 2.91
C LEU A 99 -7.19 -7.94 3.64
N ALA A 100 -8.25 -7.53 2.95
CA ALA A 100 -9.53 -7.21 3.59
C ALA A 100 -10.10 -8.41 4.38
N LEU A 101 -9.96 -9.62 3.83
CA LEU A 101 -10.50 -10.84 4.45
C LEU A 101 -9.84 -11.20 5.79
N PRO A 102 -8.51 -11.34 5.91
CA PRO A 102 -7.92 -11.59 7.22
C PRO A 102 -8.06 -10.37 8.14
N PHE A 103 -8.11 -9.14 7.60
CA PHE A 103 -8.25 -7.94 8.41
C PHE A 103 -9.64 -7.81 9.04
N SER A 104 -10.71 -8.26 8.38
CA SER A 104 -12.07 -8.23 8.95
C SER A 104 -12.24 -9.11 10.20
N GLU A 105 -11.40 -10.13 10.37
CA GLU A 105 -11.38 -10.98 11.57
C GLU A 105 -10.61 -10.35 12.74
N ILE A 106 -9.64 -9.51 12.42
CA ILE A 106 -8.71 -8.88 13.37
C ILE A 106 -9.27 -7.55 13.86
N ALA A 107 -9.89 -6.78 12.96
CA ALA A 107 -10.34 -5.42 13.21
C ALA A 107 -11.31 -5.27 14.41
N PRO A 108 -12.33 -6.13 14.60
CA PRO A 108 -13.23 -6.01 15.76
C PRO A 108 -12.51 -6.16 17.11
N GLN A 109 -11.41 -6.92 17.14
CA GLN A 109 -10.64 -7.07 18.37
C GLN A 109 -9.74 -5.86 18.62
N LEU A 110 -9.22 -5.22 17.56
CA LEU A 110 -8.48 -3.96 17.66
C LEU A 110 -9.38 -2.85 18.22
N GLU A 111 -10.64 -2.77 17.78
CA GLU A 111 -11.61 -1.81 18.31
C GLU A 111 -11.92 -2.07 19.79
N LYS A 112 -12.16 -3.33 20.17
CA LYS A 112 -12.38 -3.72 21.58
C LYS A 112 -11.18 -3.33 22.44
N PHE A 113 -9.96 -3.57 21.96
CA PHE A 113 -8.75 -3.20 22.68
C PHE A 113 -8.62 -1.68 22.85
N ALA A 114 -8.85 -0.92 21.79
CA ALA A 114 -8.80 0.54 21.82
C ALA A 114 -9.87 1.14 22.76
N ALA A 115 -11.06 0.54 22.82
CA ALA A 115 -12.14 0.98 23.70
C ALA A 115 -11.87 0.65 25.18
N MET A 116 -11.22 -0.48 25.48
CA MET A 116 -10.90 -0.89 26.85
C MET A 116 -9.71 -0.12 27.44
N ASN A 117 -8.83 0.44 26.60
CA ASN A 117 -7.63 1.12 27.05
C ASN A 117 -7.39 2.47 26.34
N PRO A 118 -8.21 3.49 26.64
CA PRO A 118 -7.97 4.85 26.13
C PRO A 118 -6.69 5.41 26.77
N GLY A 119 -5.55 5.24 26.10
CA GLY A 119 -4.24 5.72 26.55
C GLY A 119 -3.27 4.66 27.07
N ALA A 120 -3.49 3.37 26.79
CA ALA A 120 -2.53 2.32 27.21
C ALA A 120 -1.12 2.58 26.66
N THR A 121 -0.19 2.82 27.59
CA THR A 121 1.26 2.65 27.43
C THR A 121 1.71 1.23 27.75
N GLU A 122 0.83 0.41 28.31
CA GLU A 122 1.09 -1.01 28.56
C GLU A 122 1.07 -1.81 27.25
N PRO A 123 1.98 -2.78 27.09
CA PRO A 123 2.02 -3.63 25.90
C PRO A 123 0.67 -4.32 25.73
N MET A 124 0.16 -4.31 24.49
CA MET A 124 -1.07 -5.03 24.10
C MET A 124 -1.06 -6.44 24.73
N PRO A 125 -2.11 -6.84 25.49
CA PRO A 125 -2.34 -8.24 25.83
C PRO A 125 -2.26 -9.07 24.56
N GLU A 126 -1.83 -10.32 24.67
CA GLU A 126 -1.78 -11.25 23.54
C GLU A 126 -3.17 -11.34 22.88
N LEU A 127 -3.39 -10.54 21.83
CA LEU A 127 -4.63 -10.57 21.09
C LEU A 127 -4.67 -11.92 20.37
N GLN A 128 -5.58 -12.77 20.82
CA GLN A 128 -5.80 -14.09 20.24
C GLN A 128 -6.61 -13.93 18.95
N PHE A 129 -5.91 -13.59 17.87
CA PHE A 129 -6.46 -13.64 16.54
C PHE A 129 -6.43 -15.07 16.00
N PRO A 130 -7.35 -15.44 15.08
CA PRO A 130 -7.24 -16.70 14.36
C PRO A 130 -5.86 -16.81 13.69
N ALA A 131 -5.12 -17.89 13.98
CA ALA A 131 -3.75 -18.07 13.49
C ALA A 131 -3.65 -17.96 11.95
N TRP A 132 -4.69 -18.40 11.24
CA TRP A 132 -4.77 -18.30 9.78
C TRP A 132 -4.82 -16.85 9.28
N ALA A 133 -5.45 -15.92 10.01
CA ALA A 133 -5.58 -14.52 9.63
C ALA A 133 -4.21 -13.83 9.74
N GLY A 134 -3.53 -14.01 10.87
CA GLY A 134 -2.15 -13.52 11.06
C GLY A 134 -1.17 -14.10 10.04
N PHE A 135 -1.24 -15.41 9.78
CA PHE A 135 -0.41 -16.06 8.77
C PHE A 135 -0.66 -15.49 7.36
N THR A 136 -1.94 -15.35 6.97
CA THR A 136 -2.32 -14.85 5.64
C THR A 136 -1.90 -13.39 5.45
N MET A 137 -2.03 -12.53 6.46
CA MET A 137 -1.53 -11.15 6.39
C MET A 137 -0.02 -11.10 6.18
N ASN A 138 0.74 -11.88 6.95
CA ASN A 138 2.19 -11.93 6.80
C ASN A 138 2.59 -12.44 5.41
N LEU A 139 1.93 -13.50 4.93
CA LEU A 139 2.18 -14.05 3.59
C LEU A 139 1.88 -13.01 2.49
N LEU A 140 0.74 -12.32 2.56
CA LEU A 140 0.38 -11.28 1.60
C LEU A 140 1.32 -10.07 1.66
N ASN A 141 1.77 -9.67 2.86
CA ASN A 141 2.73 -8.58 3.01
C ASN A 141 4.11 -8.94 2.43
N ILE A 142 4.60 -10.16 2.69
CA ILE A 142 5.83 -10.67 2.09
C ILE A 142 5.69 -10.74 0.57
N TRP A 143 4.54 -11.22 0.07
CA TRP A 143 4.28 -11.30 -1.36
C TRP A 143 4.23 -9.92 -2.01
N ASN A 144 3.52 -8.97 -1.38
CA ASN A 144 3.46 -7.58 -1.83
C ASN A 144 4.85 -6.95 -1.89
N PHE A 145 5.66 -7.15 -0.85
CA PHE A 145 7.05 -6.70 -0.85
C PHE A 145 7.84 -7.32 -2.01
N ALA A 146 7.76 -8.63 -2.21
CA ALA A 146 8.45 -9.33 -3.29
C ALA A 146 8.03 -8.81 -4.69
N VAL A 147 6.74 -8.59 -4.93
CA VAL A 147 6.24 -8.04 -6.20
C VAL A 147 6.71 -6.60 -6.41
N ASN A 148 6.71 -5.76 -5.37
CA ASN A 148 7.28 -4.41 -5.47
C ASN A 148 8.79 -4.43 -5.75
N VAL A 149 9.55 -5.32 -5.12
CA VAL A 149 10.98 -5.54 -5.42
C VAL A 149 11.17 -5.89 -6.88
N HIS A 150 10.36 -6.81 -7.41
CA HIS A 150 10.41 -7.19 -8.83
C HIS A 150 10.09 -6.01 -9.75
N ILE A 151 9.04 -5.24 -9.47
CA ILE A 151 8.65 -4.07 -10.26
C ILE A 151 9.76 -2.98 -10.24
N TYR A 152 10.28 -2.61 -9.08
CA TYR A 152 11.32 -1.60 -8.98
C TYR A 152 12.64 -2.07 -9.62
N ARG A 153 12.99 -3.35 -9.43
CA ARG A 153 14.15 -3.96 -10.08
C ARG A 153 14.06 -3.84 -11.60
N GLN A 154 12.94 -4.26 -12.19
CA GLN A 154 12.75 -4.27 -13.63
C GLN A 154 12.63 -2.85 -14.21
N SER A 155 11.89 -1.95 -13.54
CA SER A 155 11.71 -0.58 -14.02
C SER A 155 13.03 0.21 -14.04
N GLY A 156 13.88 0.03 -13.03
CA GLY A 156 15.17 0.73 -12.89
C GLY A 156 16.40 -0.02 -13.41
N ASN A 157 16.22 -1.17 -14.07
CA ASN A 157 17.28 -2.08 -14.50
C ASN A 157 18.30 -2.38 -13.37
N ALA A 158 17.81 -2.61 -12.16
CA ALA A 158 18.67 -2.85 -11.00
C ALA A 158 18.97 -4.34 -10.81
N SER A 159 20.04 -4.63 -10.05
CA SER A 159 20.27 -5.98 -9.52
C SER A 159 19.17 -6.34 -8.51
N LEU A 160 19.07 -7.62 -8.13
CA LEU A 160 18.11 -8.04 -7.09
C LEU A 160 18.33 -7.27 -5.78
N ALA A 161 19.58 -7.19 -5.31
CA ALA A 161 19.93 -6.42 -4.12
C ALA A 161 19.55 -4.93 -4.27
N GLY A 162 19.77 -4.34 -5.46
CA GLY A 162 19.34 -2.97 -5.74
C GLY A 162 17.82 -2.79 -5.69
N GLY A 163 17.05 -3.75 -6.22
CA GLY A 163 15.58 -3.75 -6.15
C GLY A 163 15.07 -3.84 -4.71
N VAL A 164 15.68 -4.69 -3.88
CA VAL A 164 15.36 -4.82 -2.45
C VAL A 164 15.62 -3.50 -1.73
N LEU A 165 16.82 -2.92 -1.87
CA LEU A 165 17.19 -1.67 -1.19
C LEU A 165 16.28 -0.51 -1.60
N VAL A 166 15.99 -0.36 -2.90
CA VAL A 166 15.08 0.68 -3.40
C VAL A 166 13.67 0.51 -2.83
N THR A 167 13.17 -0.73 -2.80
CA THR A 167 11.82 -1.00 -2.27
C THR A 167 11.73 -0.70 -0.79
N MET A 168 12.77 -1.05 -0.01
CA MET A 168 12.83 -0.70 1.41
C MET A 168 12.86 0.82 1.62
N LEU A 169 13.68 1.54 0.84
CA LEU A 169 13.78 3.00 0.92
C LEU A 169 12.44 3.67 0.57
N ILE A 170 11.78 3.21 -0.49
CA ILE A 170 10.47 3.73 -0.90
C ILE A 170 9.41 3.39 0.15
N ALA A 171 9.37 2.15 0.66
CA ALA A 171 8.43 1.76 1.70
C ALA A 171 8.61 2.61 2.97
N PHE A 172 9.85 2.86 3.38
CA PHE A 172 10.16 3.75 4.49
C PHE A 172 9.70 5.18 4.22
N ALA A 173 10.01 5.74 3.04
CA ALA A 173 9.60 7.10 2.68
C ALA A 173 8.07 7.24 2.63
N VAL A 174 7.37 6.25 2.07
CA VAL A 174 5.90 6.20 2.04
C VAL A 174 5.34 6.12 3.47
N LEU A 175 5.90 5.26 4.32
CA LEU A 175 5.48 5.14 5.72
C LEU A 175 5.65 6.47 6.47
N MET A 176 6.82 7.10 6.37
CA MET A 176 7.09 8.39 7.02
C MET A 176 6.13 9.48 6.53
N PHE A 177 5.89 9.54 5.22
CA PHE A 177 4.93 10.49 4.66
C PHE A 177 3.52 10.24 5.18
N VAL A 178 3.07 8.98 5.22
CA VAL A 178 1.74 8.61 5.70
C VAL A 178 1.58 8.93 7.19
N LEU A 179 2.57 8.61 8.03
CA LEU A 179 2.52 8.92 9.47
C LEU A 179 2.47 10.43 9.72
N PHE A 180 3.27 11.20 9.00
CA PHE A 180 3.24 12.65 9.07
C PHE A 180 1.88 13.20 8.62
N PHE A 181 1.37 12.75 7.48
CA PHE A 181 0.10 13.19 6.92
C PHE A 181 -1.09 12.81 7.82
N ALA A 182 -1.10 11.60 8.35
CA ALA A 182 -2.12 11.14 9.30
C ALA A 182 -2.12 12.00 10.57
N SER A 183 -0.94 12.31 11.13
CA SER A 183 -0.80 13.18 12.30
C SER A 183 -1.30 14.60 12.02
N PHE A 184 -1.02 15.13 10.83
CA PHE A 184 -1.51 16.43 10.40
C PHE A 184 -3.03 16.46 10.27
N VAL A 185 -3.64 15.45 9.64
CA VAL A 185 -5.10 15.34 9.49
C VAL A 185 -5.78 15.16 10.85
N ALA A 186 -5.21 14.32 11.72
CA ALA A 186 -5.65 14.15 13.10
C ALA A 186 -5.70 15.50 13.85
N ALA A 187 -4.63 16.29 13.77
CA ALA A 187 -4.57 17.61 14.39
C ALA A 187 -5.62 18.59 13.81
N LEU A 188 -5.86 18.55 12.49
CA LEU A 188 -6.77 19.46 11.80
C LEU A 188 -8.25 19.19 12.11
N PHE A 189 -8.63 17.91 12.24
CA PHE A 189 -10.02 17.51 12.45
C PHE A 189 -10.35 17.14 13.90
N GLY A 190 -9.49 17.51 14.85
CA GLY A 190 -9.69 17.24 16.28
C GLY A 190 -9.57 15.76 16.66
N GLY A 191 -9.04 14.94 15.76
CA GLY A 191 -8.70 13.54 15.99
C GLY A 191 -7.31 13.37 16.58
N SER A 192 -6.88 14.23 17.51
CA SER A 192 -5.79 13.81 18.39
C SER A 192 -6.24 12.51 19.06
N PRO A 193 -5.37 11.48 19.18
CA PRO A 193 -5.51 10.58 20.31
C PRO A 193 -5.22 11.44 21.53
N THR A 194 -6.21 12.20 22.00
CA THR A 194 -6.12 12.84 23.31
C THR A 194 -5.97 11.72 24.32
N PRO A 195 -4.89 11.70 25.13
CA PRO A 195 -5.07 11.15 26.47
C PRO A 195 -6.14 12.03 27.14
N GLY A 196 -7.09 11.39 27.81
CA GLY A 196 -8.13 12.10 28.57
C GLY A 196 -7.56 13.10 29.57
#